data_AF-A0A355XVH7-F1
#
_entry.id   AF-A0A355XVH7-F1
#
_cell.length_a   1.000
_cell.length_b   1.000
_cell.length_c   1.000
_cell.angle_alpha   90.00
_cell.angle_beta   90.00
_cell.angle_gamma   90.00
#
_symmetry.space_group_name_H-M   'P 1'
#
loop_
_entity.id
_entity.type
_entity.pdbx_description
1 polymer ?
#
loop_
_entity_poly.entity_id
_entity_poly.type
_entity_poly.pdbx_seq_one_letter_code
_entity_poly.pdbx_strand_id
1 'polypeptide(L)'
;MEGLFREEIETRQVDKFFACEMGRQIHRYIKAMHGSLAMLEKFEARMRTLNVPQREEAMARYIDLNRKVVKDLSWRMLVARAIANYCDTFHYFVRMIGDEETMTFYVERMKAKYLKFHDVFEQDGKYGIKDHEGHVLVPAHYEFLRTPYVYVDDMMTMPVIAQKDGKMGLVLPDGHDTVVAPFEYDDIALRDEEPWFECTKGKLTELR
;
A
#
# COMPACT_ATOMS: atom_id res chain seq x y z
N MET A 1 1.89 -28.32 -1.28
CA MET A 1 0.75 -28.87 -2.05
C MET A 1 1.28 -29.07 -3.46
N GLU A 2 1.62 -30.30 -3.83
CA GLU A 2 2.11 -30.65 -5.17
C GLU A 2 0.96 -30.48 -6.17
N GLY A 3 0.94 -29.35 -6.88
CA GLY A 3 0.09 -29.15 -8.04
C GLY A 3 0.96 -29.08 -9.29
N LEU A 4 0.42 -29.50 -10.43
CA LEU A 4 1.02 -29.22 -11.74
C LEU A 4 1.31 -27.71 -11.80
N PHE A 5 2.52 -27.31 -12.20
CA PHE A 5 2.91 -25.89 -12.29
C PHE A 5 2.92 -25.13 -10.94
N ARG A 6 3.38 -25.80 -9.86
CA ARG A 6 3.49 -25.18 -8.52
C ARG A 6 4.79 -25.52 -7.82
N GLU A 7 5.83 -25.84 -8.59
CA GLU A 7 7.17 -26.06 -8.05
C GLU A 7 7.70 -24.76 -7.43
N GLU A 8 8.59 -24.89 -6.44
CA GLU A 8 9.12 -23.73 -5.71
C GLU A 8 9.82 -22.73 -6.65
N ILE A 9 10.63 -23.25 -7.58
CA ILE A 9 11.35 -22.44 -8.57
C ILE A 9 10.37 -21.68 -9.46
N GLU A 10 9.34 -22.37 -9.96
CA GLU A 10 8.33 -21.77 -10.81
C GLU A 10 7.58 -20.66 -10.07
N THR A 11 7.11 -20.96 -8.85
CA THR A 11 6.39 -19.99 -8.01
C THR A 11 7.23 -18.74 -7.79
N ARG A 12 8.53 -18.89 -7.53
CA ARG A 12 9.46 -17.76 -7.33
C ARG A 12 9.67 -16.93 -8.60
N GLN A 13 9.66 -17.56 -9.78
CA GLN A 13 9.74 -16.82 -11.05
C GLN A 13 8.45 -16.05 -11.34
N VAL A 14 7.28 -16.68 -11.15
CA VAL A 14 5.99 -16.00 -11.33
C VAL A 14 5.87 -14.83 -10.36
N ASP A 15 6.25 -15.00 -9.08
CA ASP A 15 6.32 -13.92 -8.08
C ASP A 15 7.23 -12.75 -8.57
N LYS A 16 8.43 -13.07 -9.06
CA LYS A 16 9.38 -12.07 -9.59
C LYS A 16 8.77 -11.27 -10.75
N PHE A 17 8.18 -11.94 -11.74
CA PHE A 17 7.60 -11.26 -12.91
C PHE A 17 6.30 -10.53 -12.57
N PHE A 18 5.50 -11.06 -11.66
CA PHE A 18 4.32 -10.37 -11.16
C PHE A 18 4.70 -9.08 -10.43
N ALA A 19 5.77 -9.10 -9.63
CA ALA A 19 6.27 -7.88 -8.99
C ALA A 19 6.70 -6.81 -10.02
N CYS A 20 7.30 -7.21 -11.14
CA CYS A 20 7.59 -6.28 -12.24
C CYS A 20 6.30 -5.74 -12.89
N GLU A 21 5.30 -6.60 -13.13
CA GLU A 21 4.03 -6.18 -13.70
C GLU A 21 3.26 -5.23 -12.77
N MET A 22 3.24 -5.50 -11.47
CA MET A 22 2.59 -4.63 -10.48
C MET A 22 3.30 -3.27 -10.39
N GLY A 23 4.63 -3.26 -10.37
CA GLY A 23 5.41 -2.02 -10.42
C GLY A 23 5.09 -1.19 -11.67
N ARG A 24 4.90 -1.84 -12.82
CA ARG A 24 4.45 -1.18 -14.06
C ARG A 24 3.04 -0.59 -13.95
N GLN A 25 2.11 -1.23 -13.24
CA GLN A 25 0.76 -0.66 -13.03
C GLN A 25 0.79 0.55 -12.09
N ILE A 26 1.56 0.47 -11.01
CA ILE A 26 1.76 1.60 -10.09
C ILE A 26 2.40 2.79 -10.83
N HIS A 27 3.46 2.55 -11.61
CA HIS A 27 4.08 3.58 -12.45
C HIS A 27 3.06 4.27 -13.37
N ARG A 28 2.19 3.49 -14.04
CA ARG A 28 1.13 4.05 -14.91
C ARG A 28 0.11 4.87 -14.15
N TYR A 29 -0.29 4.41 -12.96
CA TYR A 29 -1.21 5.15 -12.09
C TYR A 29 -0.64 6.50 -11.65
N ILE A 30 0.62 6.51 -11.17
CA ILE A 30 1.32 7.75 -10.78
C ILE A 30 1.35 8.74 -11.95
N LYS A 31 1.74 8.26 -13.14
CA LYS A 31 1.80 9.09 -14.35
C LYS A 31 0.43 9.65 -14.76
N ALA A 32 -0.65 8.88 -14.60
CA ALA A 32 -2.00 9.31 -14.97
C ALA A 32 -2.57 10.36 -14.00
N MET A 33 -2.18 10.31 -12.72
CA MET A 33 -2.65 11.22 -11.67
C MET A 33 -1.90 12.56 -11.61
N HIS A 34 -1.16 12.92 -12.67
CA HIS A 34 -0.23 14.06 -12.69
C HIS A 34 0.81 14.02 -11.55
N GLY A 35 1.19 12.82 -11.09
CA GLY A 35 2.29 12.67 -10.14
C GLY A 35 3.55 13.35 -10.69
N SER A 36 4.30 14.01 -9.81
CA SER A 36 5.51 14.73 -10.22
C SER A 36 6.53 13.76 -10.83
N LEU A 37 7.33 14.22 -11.80
CA LEU A 37 8.41 13.40 -12.36
C LEU A 37 9.36 12.90 -11.26
N ALA A 38 9.61 13.74 -10.25
CA ALA A 38 10.43 13.42 -9.09
C ALA A 38 9.84 12.26 -8.25
N MET A 39 8.51 12.20 -8.08
CA MET A 39 7.82 11.11 -7.38
C MET A 39 8.02 9.77 -8.10
N LEU A 40 7.88 9.78 -9.42
CA LEU A 40 8.09 8.60 -10.26
C LEU A 40 9.53 8.10 -10.17
N GLU A 41 10.50 9.01 -10.25
CA GLU A 41 11.92 8.71 -10.17
C GLU A 41 12.31 8.15 -8.80
N LYS A 42 11.80 8.72 -7.70
CA LYS A 42 12.02 8.22 -6.33
C LYS A 42 11.45 6.82 -6.14
N PHE A 43 10.22 6.59 -6.59
CA PHE A 43 9.59 5.26 -6.53
C PHE A 43 10.44 4.22 -7.28
N GLU A 44 10.83 4.51 -8.52
CA GLU A 44 11.65 3.60 -9.30
C GLU A 44 13.03 3.37 -8.69
N ALA A 45 13.70 4.42 -8.22
CA ALA A 45 15.00 4.32 -7.59
C ALA A 45 14.95 3.41 -6.36
N ARG A 46 13.91 3.55 -5.51
CA ARG A 46 13.70 2.68 -4.35
C ARG A 46 13.41 1.24 -4.76
N MET A 47 12.52 1.00 -5.73
CA MET A 47 12.19 -0.36 -6.15
C MET A 47 13.41 -1.12 -6.69
N ARG A 48 14.39 -0.43 -7.30
CA ARG A 48 15.61 -1.04 -7.83
C ARG A 48 16.56 -1.57 -6.75
N THR A 49 16.50 -1.05 -5.52
CA THR A 49 17.39 -1.50 -4.43
C THR A 49 16.84 -2.71 -3.67
N LEU A 50 15.56 -3.03 -3.85
CA LEU A 50 14.84 -4.04 -3.09
C LEU A 50 14.85 -5.41 -3.79
N ASN A 51 14.93 -6.48 -3.00
CA ASN A 51 14.70 -7.84 -3.49
C ASN A 51 13.19 -8.09 -3.78
N VAL A 52 12.83 -9.25 -4.35
CA VAL A 52 11.43 -9.53 -4.73
C VAL A 52 10.47 -9.42 -3.52
N PRO A 53 10.66 -10.14 -2.40
CA PRO A 53 9.79 -10.00 -1.22
C PRO A 53 9.65 -8.56 -0.72
N GLN A 54 10.76 -7.82 -0.65
CA GLN A 54 10.74 -6.42 -0.21
C GLN A 54 9.95 -5.52 -1.17
N ARG A 55 10.06 -5.74 -2.49
CA ARG A 55 9.25 -5.03 -3.48
C ARG A 55 7.77 -5.35 -3.34
N GLU A 56 7.41 -6.60 -3.09
CA GLU A 56 6.02 -7.03 -2.85
C GLU A 56 5.44 -6.31 -1.64
N GLU A 57 6.14 -6.34 -0.50
CA GLU A 57 5.71 -5.67 0.73
C GLU A 57 5.58 -4.16 0.54
N ALA A 58 6.58 -3.54 -0.09
CA ALA A 58 6.55 -2.12 -0.39
C ALA A 58 5.32 -1.77 -1.25
N MET A 59 5.13 -2.45 -2.38
CA MET A 59 3.97 -2.21 -3.24
C MET A 59 2.63 -2.47 -2.54
N ALA A 60 2.54 -3.46 -1.64
CA ALA A 60 1.34 -3.71 -0.86
C ALA A 60 0.99 -2.51 0.05
N ARG A 61 1.97 -1.92 0.73
CA ARG A 61 1.78 -0.69 1.52
C ARG A 61 1.33 0.49 0.66
N TYR A 62 1.93 0.64 -0.52
CA TYR A 62 1.53 1.68 -1.47
C TYR A 62 0.06 1.49 -1.92
N ILE A 63 -0.32 0.26 -2.24
CA ILE A 63 -1.68 -0.10 -2.68
C ILE A 63 -2.71 0.12 -1.57
N ASP A 64 -2.36 -0.15 -0.31
CA ASP A 64 -3.25 0.10 0.82
C ASP A 64 -3.61 1.58 0.96
N LEU A 65 -2.63 2.47 0.80
CA LEU A 65 -2.84 3.92 0.79
C LEU A 65 -3.49 4.42 -0.51
N ASN A 66 -3.31 3.70 -1.62
CA ASN A 66 -3.77 4.07 -2.96
C ASN A 66 -4.66 2.99 -3.59
N ARG A 67 -5.74 2.59 -2.90
CA ARG A 67 -6.57 1.43 -3.31
C ARG A 67 -7.15 1.54 -4.73
N LYS A 68 -7.27 2.75 -5.27
CA LYS A 68 -7.68 3.00 -6.67
C LYS A 68 -6.73 2.40 -7.71
N VAL A 69 -5.44 2.21 -7.38
CA VAL A 69 -4.42 1.61 -8.26
C VAL A 69 -4.87 0.24 -8.77
N VAL A 70 -5.53 -0.54 -7.92
CA VAL A 70 -5.91 -1.94 -8.21
C VAL A 70 -7.40 -2.11 -8.53
N LYS A 71 -8.21 -1.05 -8.42
CA LYS A 71 -9.67 -1.11 -8.51
C LYS A 71 -10.16 -1.75 -9.81
N ASP A 72 -9.55 -1.39 -10.93
CA ASP A 72 -9.98 -1.82 -12.27
C ASP A 72 -9.00 -2.82 -12.93
N LEU A 73 -8.07 -3.39 -12.15
CA LEU A 73 -7.08 -4.34 -12.66
C LEU A 73 -7.65 -5.76 -12.74
N SER A 74 -7.41 -6.43 -13.87
CA SER A 74 -7.64 -7.88 -13.99
C SER A 74 -6.45 -8.66 -13.45
N TRP A 75 -6.60 -9.22 -12.23
CA TRP A 75 -5.57 -10.06 -11.60
C TRP A 75 -5.19 -11.26 -12.46
N ARG A 76 -6.16 -11.87 -13.13
CA ARG A 76 -5.93 -12.99 -14.05
C ARG A 76 -5.03 -12.59 -15.22
N MET A 77 -5.23 -11.37 -15.77
CA MET A 77 -4.37 -10.83 -16.83
C MET A 77 -2.95 -10.53 -16.33
N LEU A 78 -2.80 -10.00 -15.12
CA LEU A 78 -1.48 -9.74 -14.53
C LEU A 78 -0.71 -11.04 -14.30
N VAL A 79 -1.38 -12.06 -13.77
CA VAL A 79 -0.82 -13.42 -13.62
C VAL A 79 -0.43 -13.99 -14.97
N ALA A 80 -1.29 -13.91 -15.99
CA ALA A 80 -0.97 -14.41 -17.32
C ALA A 80 0.28 -13.74 -17.93
N ARG A 81 0.47 -12.42 -17.73
CA ARG A 81 1.70 -11.72 -18.16
C ARG A 81 2.94 -12.18 -17.40
N ALA A 82 2.81 -12.41 -16.10
CA ALA A 82 3.91 -12.93 -15.29
C ALA A 82 4.32 -14.36 -15.74
N ILE A 83 3.34 -15.23 -15.98
CA ILE A 83 3.54 -16.58 -16.52
C ILE A 83 4.18 -16.51 -17.91
N ALA A 84 3.70 -15.63 -18.80
CA ALA A 84 4.27 -15.47 -20.15
C ALA A 84 5.76 -15.09 -20.12
N ASN A 85 6.19 -14.27 -19.16
CA ASN A 85 7.60 -13.92 -18.99
C ASN A 85 8.45 -15.06 -18.39
N TYR A 86 7.82 -16.02 -17.70
CA TYR A 86 8.49 -17.19 -17.17
C TYR A 86 8.63 -18.31 -18.20
N CYS A 87 7.58 -18.58 -18.98
CA CYS A 87 7.55 -19.70 -19.93
C CYS A 87 8.57 -19.52 -21.06
N ASP A 88 9.25 -20.61 -21.41
CA ASP A 88 10.20 -20.70 -22.52
C ASP A 88 9.52 -21.01 -23.87
N THR A 89 8.36 -21.67 -23.83
CA THR A 89 7.60 -22.07 -25.01
C THR A 89 6.14 -21.63 -24.92
N PHE A 90 5.57 -21.28 -26.07
CA PHE A 90 4.15 -20.92 -26.19
C PHE A 90 3.23 -22.08 -25.78
N HIS A 91 3.62 -23.33 -26.09
CA HIS A 91 2.86 -24.50 -25.68
C HIS A 91 2.79 -24.66 -24.15
N TYR A 92 3.91 -24.47 -23.44
CA TYR A 92 3.94 -24.51 -21.99
C TYR A 92 3.09 -23.38 -21.38
N PHE A 93 3.20 -22.17 -21.92
CA PHE A 93 2.36 -21.03 -21.55
C PHE A 93 0.86 -21.36 -21.65
N VAL A 94 0.40 -21.84 -22.81
CA VAL A 94 -1.01 -22.19 -23.05
C VAL A 94 -1.49 -23.27 -22.06
N ARG A 95 -0.65 -24.27 -21.76
CA ARG A 95 -1.00 -25.30 -20.76
C ARG A 95 -1.16 -24.71 -19.36
N MET A 96 -0.27 -23.82 -18.93
CA MET A 96 -0.35 -23.18 -17.61
C MET A 96 -1.58 -22.28 -17.48
N ILE A 97 -1.84 -21.41 -18.46
CA ILE A 97 -2.99 -20.48 -18.38
C ILE A 97 -4.34 -21.16 -18.61
N GLY A 98 -4.33 -22.32 -19.28
CA GLY A 98 -5.50 -23.16 -19.50
C GLY A 98 -5.85 -24.05 -18.30
N ASP A 99 -4.92 -24.23 -17.36
CA ASP A 99 -5.16 -24.96 -16.11
C ASP A 99 -5.81 -24.03 -15.06
N GLU A 100 -7.10 -24.24 -14.80
CA GLU A 100 -7.89 -23.33 -13.97
C GLU A 100 -7.45 -23.33 -12.50
N GLU A 101 -7.00 -24.48 -11.98
CA GLU A 101 -6.52 -24.55 -10.60
C GLU A 101 -5.21 -23.78 -10.42
N THR A 102 -4.30 -23.88 -11.39
CA THR A 102 -3.03 -23.13 -11.43
C THR A 102 -3.31 -21.63 -11.49
N MET A 103 -4.20 -21.21 -12.38
CA MET A 103 -4.58 -19.80 -12.48
C MET A 103 -5.24 -19.28 -11.20
N THR A 104 -6.13 -20.07 -10.59
CA THR A 104 -6.77 -19.72 -9.31
C THR A 104 -5.74 -19.60 -8.20
N PHE A 105 -4.82 -20.57 -8.09
CA PHE A 105 -3.74 -20.55 -7.11
C PHE A 105 -2.91 -19.27 -7.21
N TYR A 106 -2.42 -18.93 -8.40
CA TYR A 106 -1.61 -17.73 -8.58
C TYR A 106 -2.43 -16.45 -8.36
N VAL A 107 -3.67 -16.37 -8.84
CA VAL A 107 -4.51 -15.18 -8.64
C VAL A 107 -4.74 -14.91 -7.15
N GLU A 108 -5.14 -15.93 -6.38
CA GLU A 108 -5.41 -15.76 -4.95
C GLU A 108 -4.12 -15.51 -4.15
N ARG A 109 -3.02 -16.16 -4.52
CA ARG A 109 -1.69 -15.88 -3.95
C ARG A 109 -1.27 -14.42 -4.16
N MET A 110 -1.42 -13.89 -5.37
CA MET A 110 -1.05 -12.51 -5.66
C MET A 110 -1.97 -11.53 -4.93
N LYS A 111 -3.29 -11.77 -4.92
CA LYS A 111 -4.20 -10.94 -4.11
C LYS A 111 -3.78 -10.92 -2.65
N ALA A 112 -3.48 -12.08 -2.05
CA ALA A 112 -3.07 -12.16 -0.65
C ALA A 112 -1.77 -11.39 -0.35
N LYS A 113 -0.84 -11.33 -1.29
CA LYS A 113 0.41 -10.57 -1.14
C LYS A 113 0.22 -9.06 -1.20
N TYR A 114 -0.67 -8.58 -2.09
CA TYR A 114 -0.76 -7.17 -2.46
C TYR A 114 -1.98 -6.45 -1.88
N LEU A 115 -3.08 -7.15 -1.57
CA LEU A 115 -4.31 -6.59 -1.00
C LEU A 115 -4.28 -6.64 0.53
N LYS A 116 -3.30 -5.94 1.11
CA LYS A 116 -3.03 -5.89 2.54
C LYS A 116 -3.63 -4.63 3.17
N PHE A 117 -4.95 -4.53 3.15
CA PHE A 117 -5.66 -3.32 3.55
C PHE A 117 -5.74 -3.14 5.06
N HIS A 118 -5.50 -1.91 5.54
CA HIS A 118 -5.87 -1.54 6.90
C HIS A 118 -7.38 -1.29 7.00
N ASP A 119 -7.92 -1.41 8.21
CA ASP A 119 -9.31 -1.07 8.52
C ASP A 119 -9.36 -0.06 9.66
N VAL A 120 -10.23 0.93 9.51
CA VAL A 120 -10.65 1.79 10.63
C VAL A 120 -11.74 1.04 11.39
N PHE A 121 -11.62 0.96 12.71
CA PHE A 121 -12.60 0.33 13.58
C PHE A 121 -13.05 1.27 14.68
N GLU A 122 -14.25 1.02 15.21
CA GLU A 122 -14.83 1.77 16.32
C GLU A 122 -14.95 0.85 17.54
N GLN A 123 -14.60 1.38 18.70
CA GLN A 123 -14.79 0.76 20.00
C GLN A 123 -15.19 1.84 21.01
N ASP A 124 -16.31 1.63 21.71
CA ASP A 124 -16.82 2.55 22.75
C ASP A 124 -16.96 4.02 22.28
N GLY A 125 -17.33 4.23 21.01
CA GLY A 125 -17.48 5.57 20.42
C GLY A 125 -16.15 6.26 20.06
N LYS A 126 -15.03 5.53 20.09
CA LYS A 126 -13.69 5.99 19.69
C LYS A 126 -13.16 5.15 18.54
N TYR A 127 -12.27 5.72 17.75
CA TYR A 127 -11.76 5.13 16.52
C TYR A 127 -10.31 4.73 16.62
N GLY A 128 -9.98 3.58 16.02
CA GLY A 128 -8.63 3.04 15.86
C GLY A 128 -8.40 2.54 14.44
N ILE A 129 -7.16 2.11 14.17
CA ILE A 129 -6.75 1.51 12.89
C ILE A 129 -6.08 0.17 13.19
N LYS A 130 -6.43 -0.85 12.41
CA LYS A 130 -5.77 -2.16 12.43
C LYS A 130 -5.27 -2.53 11.05
N ASP A 131 -4.21 -3.33 10.99
CA ASP A 131 -3.70 -3.87 9.74
C ASP A 131 -4.57 -5.02 9.20
N HIS A 132 -4.17 -5.58 8.06
CA HIS A 132 -4.88 -6.68 7.39
C HIS A 132 -4.86 -8.00 8.18
N GLU A 133 -3.99 -8.13 9.19
CA GLU A 133 -3.88 -9.29 10.08
C GLU A 133 -4.68 -9.06 11.38
N GLY A 134 -5.22 -7.86 11.56
CA GLY A 134 -5.98 -7.45 12.74
C GLY A 134 -5.11 -6.87 13.86
N HIS A 135 -3.81 -6.66 13.64
CA HIS A 135 -2.96 -5.99 14.62
C HIS A 135 -3.34 -4.51 14.69
N VAL A 136 -3.51 -4.00 15.92
CA VAL A 136 -3.87 -2.61 16.15
C VAL A 136 -2.65 -1.72 15.90
N LEU A 137 -2.74 -0.87 14.88
CA LEU A 137 -1.72 0.14 14.53
C LEU A 137 -1.97 1.47 15.26
N VAL A 138 -3.24 1.83 15.43
CA VAL A 138 -3.69 2.99 16.22
C VAL A 138 -4.80 2.50 17.16
N PRO A 139 -4.62 2.59 18.48
CA PRO A 139 -5.65 2.17 19.44
C PRO A 139 -6.90 3.05 19.34
N ALA A 140 -8.04 2.50 19.75
CA ALA A 140 -9.32 3.21 19.73
C ALA A 140 -9.46 4.23 20.88
N HIS A 141 -8.63 5.26 20.88
CA HIS A 141 -8.62 6.34 21.88
C HIS A 141 -9.20 7.66 21.36
N TYR A 142 -9.47 7.74 20.06
CA TYR A 142 -9.65 9.02 19.35
C TYR A 142 -11.09 9.25 18.94
N GLU A 143 -11.55 10.50 19.01
CA GLU A 143 -12.91 10.91 18.60
C GLU A 143 -13.07 10.96 17.09
N PHE A 144 -11.95 11.15 16.40
CA PHE A 144 -11.86 11.25 14.97
C PHE A 144 -10.46 10.82 14.52
N LEU A 145 -10.40 10.13 13.38
CA LEU A 145 -9.17 9.79 12.69
C LEU A 145 -9.29 10.18 11.21
N ARG A 146 -8.23 10.75 10.65
CA ARG A 146 -8.08 10.98 9.21
C ARG A 146 -6.71 10.51 8.78
N THR A 147 -6.69 9.45 7.97
CA THR A 147 -5.46 9.00 7.31
C THR A 147 -5.10 9.99 6.20
N PRO A 148 -3.83 10.42 6.10
CA PRO A 148 -3.40 11.18 4.94
C PRO A 148 -3.51 10.30 3.69
N TYR A 149 -4.33 10.75 2.72
CA TYR A 149 -4.40 10.17 1.38
C TYR A 149 -3.30 10.69 0.45
N VAL A 150 -2.26 11.31 1.02
CA VAL A 150 -1.26 12.05 0.25
C VAL A 150 -0.11 11.13 -0.14
N TYR A 151 0.33 11.30 -1.38
CA TYR A 151 1.49 10.67 -1.98
C TYR A 151 2.75 11.07 -1.21
N VAL A 152 3.17 10.25 -0.26
CA VAL A 152 4.50 10.43 0.33
C VAL A 152 5.45 9.52 -0.40
N ASP A 153 6.19 10.18 -1.30
CA ASP A 153 7.08 9.65 -2.35
C ASP A 153 8.10 8.63 -1.88
N ASP A 154 8.33 8.52 -0.58
CA ASP A 154 9.32 7.63 0.00
C ASP A 154 8.70 6.45 0.75
N MET A 155 7.38 6.22 0.68
CA MET A 155 6.72 5.12 1.39
C MET A 155 6.93 5.14 2.91
N MET A 156 7.28 6.28 3.50
CA MET A 156 7.26 6.46 4.94
C MET A 156 5.84 6.32 5.46
N THR A 157 5.76 5.72 6.63
CA THR A 157 4.54 5.69 7.41
C THR A 157 4.22 7.13 7.82
N MET A 158 3.18 7.69 7.21
CA MET A 158 2.73 9.03 7.57
C MET A 158 1.93 9.04 8.87
N PRO A 159 2.08 10.08 9.69
CA PRO A 159 1.22 10.27 10.85
C PRO A 159 -0.24 10.40 10.44
N VAL A 160 -1.13 9.79 11.22
CA VAL A 160 -2.58 9.93 11.14
C VAL A 160 -2.98 11.18 11.92
N ILE A 161 -3.89 11.97 11.35
CA ILE A 161 -4.49 13.10 12.05
C ILE A 161 -5.55 12.54 12.98
N ALA A 162 -5.44 12.84 14.26
CA ALA A 162 -6.34 12.33 15.28
C ALA A 162 -6.93 13.47 16.10
N GLN A 163 -8.16 13.28 16.60
CA GLN A 163 -8.77 14.18 17.58
C GLN A 163 -8.91 13.48 18.94
N LYS A 164 -8.51 14.20 20.00
CA LYS A 164 -8.66 13.76 21.39
C LYS A 164 -9.03 14.97 22.24
N ASP A 165 -10.05 14.82 23.08
CA ASP A 165 -10.56 15.88 23.97
C ASP A 165 -10.85 17.19 23.22
N GLY A 166 -11.39 17.09 22.00
CA GLY A 166 -11.73 18.23 21.14
C GLY A 166 -10.54 18.92 20.44
N LYS A 167 -9.29 18.50 20.66
CA LYS A 167 -8.09 19.05 19.98
C LYS A 167 -7.50 18.04 19.00
N MET A 168 -6.87 18.54 17.94
CA MET A 168 -6.19 17.72 16.94
C MET A 168 -4.72 17.53 17.29
N GLY A 169 -4.18 16.37 16.88
CA GLY A 169 -2.77 15.98 16.98
C GLY A 169 -2.39 15.00 15.87
N LEU A 170 -1.12 14.61 15.84
CA LEU A 170 -0.59 13.63 14.89
C LEU A 170 -0.07 12.40 15.64
N VAL A 171 -0.44 11.21 15.18
CA VAL A 171 -0.03 9.93 15.76
C VAL A 171 0.52 9.00 14.69
N LEU A 172 1.59 8.26 14.99
CA LEU A 172 2.08 7.24 14.06
C LEU A 172 1.25 5.96 14.17
N PRO A 173 0.84 5.35 13.05
CA PRO A 173 0.22 4.03 13.03
C PRO A 173 1.29 2.94 13.14
N ASP A 174 2.04 2.93 14.25
CA ASP A 174 3.15 2.01 14.53
C ASP A 174 2.82 0.96 15.59
N GLY A 175 1.60 0.98 16.14
CA GLY A 175 1.16 0.09 17.22
C GLY A 175 1.62 0.50 18.62
N HIS A 176 2.29 1.65 18.75
CA HIS A 176 2.87 2.14 20.01
C HIS A 176 2.21 3.42 20.53
N ASP A 177 1.16 3.93 19.87
CA ASP A 177 0.49 5.18 20.21
C ASP A 177 1.45 6.40 20.19
N THR A 178 2.44 6.36 19.31
CA THR A 178 3.49 7.37 19.24
C THR A 178 2.91 8.71 18.76
N VAL A 179 2.90 9.71 19.65
CA VAL A 179 2.44 11.07 19.34
C VAL A 179 3.56 11.87 18.66
N VAL A 180 3.34 12.28 17.41
CA VAL A 180 4.27 13.11 16.62
C VAL A 180 4.01 14.60 16.85
N ALA A 181 2.74 14.98 16.97
CA ALA A 181 2.34 16.33 17.33
C ALA A 181 1.27 16.27 18.42
N PRO A 182 1.42 17.05 19.50
CA PRO A 182 0.52 17.00 20.66
C PRO A 182 -0.91 17.40 20.28
N PHE A 183 -1.88 16.94 21.09
CA PHE A 183 -3.30 17.27 20.96
C PHE A 183 -3.61 18.67 21.49
N GLU A 184 -3.15 19.70 20.78
CA GLU A 184 -3.35 21.10 21.17
C GLU A 184 -3.78 22.02 20.04
N TYR A 185 -3.89 21.49 18.82
CA TYR A 185 -4.29 22.25 17.64
C TYR A 185 -5.80 22.31 17.51
N ASP A 186 -6.29 23.44 17.03
CA ASP A 186 -7.70 23.62 16.67
C ASP A 186 -8.01 22.93 15.34
N ASP A 187 -7.04 22.90 14.42
CA ASP A 187 -7.14 22.21 13.14
C ASP A 187 -5.76 21.74 12.66
N ILE A 188 -5.76 20.67 11.85
CA ILE A 188 -4.58 20.20 11.10
C ILE A 188 -5.02 19.94 9.67
N ALA A 189 -4.41 20.63 8.71
CA ALA A 189 -4.62 20.48 7.28
C ALA A 189 -3.45 19.76 6.61
N LEU A 190 -3.73 19.08 5.49
CA LEU A 190 -2.72 18.42 4.65
C LEU A 190 -2.28 19.37 3.53
N ARG A 191 -0.99 19.34 3.22
CA ARG A 191 -0.35 20.09 2.13
C ARG A 191 0.12 19.16 1.02
N ASP A 192 0.33 19.73 -0.16
CA ASP A 192 0.85 19.03 -1.35
C ASP A 192 2.40 19.04 -1.43
N GLU A 193 3.07 19.65 -0.45
CA GLU A 193 4.53 19.73 -0.36
C GLU A 193 5.01 19.69 1.10
N GLU A 194 6.28 19.33 1.32
CA GLU A 194 6.90 19.33 2.65
C GLU A 194 7.06 20.74 3.24
N PRO A 195 6.88 20.94 4.56
CA PRO A 195 6.32 19.99 5.53
C PRO A 195 4.81 19.72 5.29
N TRP A 196 4.40 18.46 5.37
CA TRP A 196 3.11 17.96 4.86
C TRP A 196 1.88 18.40 5.67
N PHE A 197 2.07 18.90 6.88
CA PHE A 197 0.99 19.28 7.78
C PHE A 197 1.05 20.76 8.11
N GLU A 198 -0.10 21.43 8.00
CA GLU A 198 -0.30 22.78 8.52
C GLU A 198 -1.16 22.67 9.79
N CYS A 199 -0.59 23.07 10.93
CA CYS A 199 -1.23 22.96 12.24
C CYS A 199 -1.63 24.34 12.74
N THR A 200 -2.90 24.54 13.07
CA THR A 200 -3.45 25.83 13.54
C THR A 200 -3.78 25.79 15.02
N LYS A 201 -3.30 26.79 15.78
CA LYS A 201 -3.62 27.01 17.20
C LYS A 201 -3.98 28.48 17.43
N GLY A 202 -5.27 28.77 17.55
CA GLY A 202 -5.83 30.11 17.61
C GLY A 202 -5.59 30.87 16.31
N LYS A 203 -4.72 31.88 16.36
CA LYS A 203 -4.29 32.67 15.18
C LYS A 203 -2.90 32.29 14.67
N LEU A 204 -2.26 31.32 15.31
CA LEU A 204 -0.92 30.86 14.95
C LEU A 204 -1.03 29.63 14.05
N THR A 205 -0.19 29.61 13.03
CA THR A 205 -0.04 28.47 12.12
C THR A 205 1.42 28.05 12.14
N GLU A 206 1.66 26.75 12.25
CA GLU A 206 2.98 26.14 12.15
C GLU A 206 2.97 24.98 11.15
N LEU A 207 4.11 24.74 10.51
CA LEU A 207 4.28 23.68 9.53
C LEU A 207 5.02 22.51 10.18
N ARG A 208 4.51 21.30 9.98
CA ARG A 208 5.09 20.04 10.49
C ARG A 208 5.19 18.97 9.42
#